data_AF-A0A5N7B5L3-F1
#
_entry.id   AF-A0A5N7B5L3-F1
#
_cell.length_a   1.000
_cell.length_b   1.000
_cell.length_c   1.000
_cell.angle_alpha   90.00
_cell.angle_beta   90.00
_cell.angle_gamma   90.00
#
_symmetry.space_group_name_H-M   'P 1'
#
loop_
_entity.id
_entity.type
_entity.pdbx_description
1 polymer ?
#
loop_
_entity_poly.entity_id
_entity_poly.type
_entity_poly.pdbx_seq_one_letter_code
_entity_poly.pdbx_strand_id
1 'polypeptide(L)'
;MDSRPWDMLNSNMGAYQTINRIESWIAQCDKGHKFCHGYGEEPFFPTRIIDVQNVGDSTLHLRDRTDVLSSCHDDKLPPYWTLSHRWGNPNNMFKLLQTNEGQMKQGISPEHLPKTFQDVASLLRQLGYRYIWIDSLSIFQDKPEDWQKEADSMTSIYRNSLCNISAISSSYDTSQGLFNDRYSHPRLLYPMSFNFERYSMSGTIWNEERFLSSRVVHFACNQVYWECLQATRCEADPGNQLALLNDIDILPLGSGSIYKKPVPAQPGHKSLAGISR
;
A
#
# COMPACT_ATOMS: atom_id res chain seq x y z
N MET A 1 -5.63 6.17 -32.94
CA MET A 1 -4.78 5.90 -31.77
C MET A 1 -4.91 4.43 -31.49
N ASP A 2 -3.94 3.65 -31.92
CA ASP A 2 -3.94 2.20 -31.72
C ASP A 2 -3.90 1.91 -30.22
N SER A 3 -5.06 1.53 -29.68
CA SER A 3 -5.23 1.02 -28.32
C SER A 3 -4.55 -0.35 -28.24
N ARG A 4 -3.21 -0.35 -28.19
CA ARG A 4 -2.49 -1.52 -27.68
C ARG A 4 -3.08 -1.79 -26.30
N PRO A 5 -3.69 -2.96 -26.06
CA PRO A 5 -4.18 -3.28 -24.73
C PRO A 5 -2.95 -3.29 -23.83
N TRP A 6 -2.81 -2.24 -23.02
CA TRP A 6 -1.74 -2.09 -22.04
C TRP A 6 -1.72 -3.39 -21.24
N ASP A 7 -0.63 -4.14 -21.44
CA ASP A 7 -0.29 -5.51 -21.03
C ASP A 7 -1.39 -6.31 -20.33
N MET A 8 -1.67 -7.54 -20.81
CA MET A 8 -2.62 -8.47 -20.18
C MET A 8 -2.28 -8.70 -18.69
N LEU A 9 -2.85 -7.87 -17.82
CA LEU A 9 -2.64 -7.99 -16.38
C LEU A 9 -3.22 -9.33 -15.94
N ASN A 10 -2.42 -10.06 -15.17
CA ASN A 10 -2.86 -11.31 -14.59
C ASN A 10 -4.05 -11.06 -13.67
N SER A 11 -4.94 -12.05 -13.60
CA SER A 11 -6.08 -12.01 -12.69
C SER A 11 -5.64 -11.81 -11.25
N ASN A 12 -4.50 -12.36 -10.83
CA ASN A 12 -4.03 -12.28 -9.45
C ASN A 12 -2.88 -11.25 -9.27
N MET A 13 -2.94 -10.42 -8.23
CA MET A 13 -1.89 -9.42 -7.94
C MET A 13 -0.57 -10.02 -7.42
N GLY A 14 -0.54 -11.28 -7.02
CA GLY A 14 0.68 -12.01 -6.66
C GLY A 14 1.42 -12.64 -7.84
N ALA A 15 0.97 -12.39 -9.08
CA ALA A 15 1.60 -12.94 -10.27
C ALA A 15 2.99 -12.34 -10.54
N TYR A 16 3.86 -13.14 -11.17
CA TYR A 16 5.23 -12.76 -11.52
C TYR A 16 5.32 -11.43 -12.31
N GLN A 17 4.36 -11.16 -13.19
CA GLN A 17 4.29 -9.93 -13.96
C GLN A 17 4.10 -8.68 -13.08
N THR A 18 3.23 -8.78 -12.06
CA THR A 18 3.02 -7.71 -11.08
C THR A 18 4.29 -7.46 -10.27
N ILE A 19 4.98 -8.54 -9.88
CA ILE A 19 6.21 -8.47 -9.09
C ILE A 19 7.34 -7.83 -9.91
N ASN A 20 7.56 -8.28 -11.15
CA ASN A 20 8.52 -7.64 -12.07
C ASN A 20 8.20 -6.16 -12.31
N ARG A 21 6.91 -5.80 -12.31
CA ARG A 21 6.50 -4.40 -12.46
C ARG A 21 6.97 -3.58 -11.26
N ILE A 22 6.79 -4.09 -10.05
CA ILE A 22 7.27 -3.45 -8.82
C ILE A 22 8.80 -3.32 -8.85
N GLU A 23 9.53 -4.36 -9.23
CA GLU A 23 10.99 -4.30 -9.39
C GLU A 23 11.43 -3.24 -10.39
N SER A 24 10.75 -3.16 -11.53
CA SER A 24 11.02 -2.15 -12.55
C SER A 24 10.78 -0.73 -12.01
N TRP A 25 9.74 -0.50 -11.23
CA TRP A 25 9.48 0.82 -10.64
C TRP A 25 10.52 1.20 -9.59
N ILE A 26 10.95 0.26 -8.75
CA ILE A 26 12.06 0.46 -7.81
C ILE A 26 13.33 0.83 -8.59
N ALA A 27 13.70 0.05 -9.61
CA ALA A 27 14.91 0.28 -10.39
C ALA A 27 14.87 1.61 -11.17
N GLN A 28 13.71 2.05 -11.64
CA GLN A 28 13.55 3.36 -12.29
C GLN A 28 13.71 4.50 -11.28
N CYS A 29 13.12 4.34 -10.08
CA CYS A 29 13.27 5.27 -8.98
C CYS A 29 14.77 5.42 -8.62
N ASP A 30 15.46 4.30 -8.42
CA ASP A 30 16.88 4.28 -8.04
C ASP A 30 17.82 4.90 -9.07
N LYS A 31 17.45 4.89 -10.35
CA LYS A 31 18.29 5.45 -11.42
C LYS A 31 18.04 6.93 -11.66
N GLY A 32 16.81 7.40 -11.43
CA GLY A 32 16.35 8.68 -11.95
C GLY A 32 15.90 9.70 -10.90
N HIS A 33 15.59 9.27 -9.68
CA HIS A 33 14.91 10.11 -8.71
C HIS A 33 15.84 10.64 -7.61
N LYS A 34 16.37 11.85 -7.83
CA LYS A 34 17.20 12.60 -6.88
C LYS A 34 16.61 12.67 -5.47
N PHE A 35 15.29 12.82 -5.34
CA PHE A 35 14.65 13.00 -4.04
C PHE A 35 14.28 11.69 -3.33
N CYS A 36 14.37 10.55 -4.00
CA CYS A 36 13.98 9.25 -3.44
C CYS A 36 15.15 8.49 -2.80
N HIS A 37 16.33 9.13 -2.70
CA HIS A 37 17.49 8.64 -1.95
C HIS A 37 17.61 9.52 -0.71
N GLY A 38 17.61 8.90 0.48
CA GLY A 38 17.54 9.60 1.77
C GLY A 38 18.46 10.82 1.84
N TYR A 39 17.88 12.00 2.03
CA TYR A 39 18.65 13.22 2.24
C TYR A 39 19.12 13.30 3.69
N GLY A 40 20.45 13.28 3.87
CA GLY A 40 21.15 14.06 4.89
C GLY A 40 20.89 13.74 6.36
N GLU A 41 20.34 12.58 6.70
CA GLU A 41 20.13 12.14 8.09
C GLU A 41 20.93 10.87 8.38
N GLU A 42 21.21 10.67 9.67
CA GLU A 42 21.88 9.48 10.19
C GLU A 42 21.08 8.21 9.81
N PRO A 43 21.74 7.15 9.32
CA PRO A 43 21.08 5.90 8.98
C PRO A 43 20.32 5.33 10.18
N PHE A 44 19.05 4.97 9.97
CA PHE A 44 18.21 4.38 11.02
C PHE A 44 17.83 2.93 10.67
N PHE A 45 17.83 2.07 11.68
CA PHE A 45 17.30 0.70 11.59
C PHE A 45 16.34 0.45 12.75
N PRO A 46 15.20 -0.24 12.59
CA PRO A 46 14.27 -0.53 13.68
C PRO A 46 14.92 -1.32 14.84
N THR A 47 14.35 -1.27 16.04
CA THR A 47 14.86 -2.04 17.20
C THR A 47 14.60 -3.54 17.03
N ARG A 48 13.51 -3.88 16.35
CA ARG A 48 13.09 -5.24 16.01
C ARG A 48 12.54 -5.27 14.60
N ILE A 49 12.70 -6.41 13.95
CA ILE A 49 12.26 -6.58 12.57
C ILE A 49 11.87 -8.03 12.29
N ILE A 50 11.01 -8.24 11.30
CA ILE A 50 10.64 -9.56 10.83
C ILE A 50 11.57 -9.97 9.69
N ASP A 51 12.26 -11.08 9.89
CA ASP A 51 13.08 -11.76 8.90
C ASP A 51 12.22 -12.79 8.18
N VAL A 52 12.00 -12.54 6.88
CA VAL A 52 11.23 -13.41 5.99
C VAL A 52 12.11 -14.32 5.14
N GLN A 53 13.44 -14.34 5.34
CA GLN A 53 14.31 -15.18 4.51
C GLN A 53 13.87 -16.65 4.56
N ASN A 54 13.91 -17.31 3.40
CA ASN A 54 13.56 -18.72 3.30
C ASN A 54 14.70 -19.59 3.87
N VAL A 55 14.67 -19.86 5.17
CA VAL A 55 15.59 -20.80 5.84
C VAL A 55 14.83 -22.10 6.06
N GLY A 56 15.01 -23.10 5.19
CA GLY A 56 14.55 -24.50 5.34
C GLY A 56 13.03 -24.72 5.39
N ASP A 57 12.36 -24.03 6.31
CA ASP A 57 10.99 -24.25 6.76
C ASP A 57 10.05 -23.10 6.39
N SER A 58 10.50 -22.13 5.59
CA SER A 58 9.71 -20.96 5.15
C SER A 58 9.09 -20.13 6.29
N THR A 59 9.63 -20.21 7.50
CA THR A 59 9.15 -19.50 8.70
C THR A 59 9.52 -18.02 8.71
N LEU A 60 8.80 -17.22 9.51
CA LEU A 60 9.08 -15.81 9.79
C LEU A 60 9.67 -15.70 11.18
N HIS A 61 10.74 -14.90 11.34
CA HIS A 61 11.42 -14.75 12.62
C HIS A 61 11.45 -13.29 13.07
N LEU A 62 11.15 -13.04 14.34
CA LEU A 62 11.50 -11.79 14.98
C LEU A 62 13.01 -11.73 15.22
N ARG A 63 13.65 -10.63 14.82
CA ARG A 63 15.07 -10.36 15.04
C ARG A 63 15.24 -9.04 15.76
N ASP A 64 16.13 -9.01 16.74
CA ASP A 64 16.58 -7.76 17.35
C ASP A 64 17.61 -7.07 16.45
N ARG A 65 17.64 -5.73 16.51
CA ARG A 65 18.59 -4.88 15.79
C ARG A 65 20.03 -5.38 15.94
N THR A 66 20.43 -5.67 17.17
CA THR A 66 21.81 -6.09 17.49
C THR A 66 22.20 -7.36 16.74
N ASP A 67 21.29 -8.32 16.64
CA ASP A 67 21.55 -9.60 15.98
C ASP A 67 21.72 -9.40 14.47
N VAL A 68 20.83 -8.60 13.86
CA VAL A 68 20.91 -8.27 12.43
C VAL A 68 22.21 -7.54 12.11
N LEU A 69 22.52 -6.48 12.85
CA LEU A 69 23.68 -5.63 12.56
C LEU A 69 25.01 -6.33 12.85
N SER A 70 25.06 -7.25 13.83
CA SER A 70 26.27 -8.06 14.10
C SER A 70 26.67 -8.97 12.93
N SER A 71 25.72 -9.32 12.06
CA SER A 71 25.95 -10.16 10.88
C SER A 71 26.28 -9.37 9.61
N CYS A 72 26.27 -8.03 9.68
CA CYS A 72 26.55 -7.17 8.54
C CYS A 72 28.06 -6.88 8.44
N HIS A 73 28.65 -7.09 7.26
CA HIS A 73 30.11 -7.02 7.09
C HIS A 73 30.66 -5.67 6.60
N ASP A 74 29.80 -4.75 6.13
CA ASP A 74 30.21 -3.57 5.33
C ASP A 74 29.76 -2.21 5.91
N ASP A 75 29.51 -2.10 7.23
CA ASP A 75 29.00 -0.90 7.92
C ASP A 75 27.68 -0.31 7.33
N LYS A 76 27.07 -0.99 6.36
CA LYS A 76 25.81 -0.63 5.74
C LYS A 76 24.66 -1.34 6.44
N LEU A 77 23.64 -0.55 6.79
CA LEU A 77 22.38 -1.11 7.27
C LEU A 77 21.71 -1.92 6.14
N PRO A 78 21.19 -3.12 6.44
CA PRO A 78 20.46 -3.89 5.44
C PRO A 78 19.14 -3.19 5.11
N PRO A 79 18.69 -3.23 3.84
CA PRO A 79 17.42 -2.64 3.46
C PRO A 79 16.27 -3.40 4.11
N TYR A 80 15.23 -2.67 4.50
CA TYR A 80 14.01 -3.23 5.02
C TYR A 80 12.77 -2.54 4.44
N TRP A 81 11.66 -3.26 4.46
CA TRP A 81 10.37 -2.76 4.05
C TRP A 81 9.50 -2.42 5.26
N THR A 82 8.42 -1.68 5.04
CA THR A 82 7.36 -1.48 6.06
C THR A 82 6.01 -1.94 5.52
N LEU A 83 5.07 -2.22 6.41
CA LEU A 83 3.69 -2.57 6.06
C LEU A 83 2.68 -1.64 6.75
N SER A 84 1.95 -0.87 5.97
CA SER A 84 0.72 -0.21 6.39
C SER A 84 -0.47 -1.13 6.12
N HIS A 85 -1.12 -1.62 7.18
CA HIS A 85 -2.27 -2.53 7.08
C HIS A 85 -3.35 -2.19 8.14
N ARG A 86 -4.62 -2.55 7.91
CA ARG A 86 -5.60 -2.54 9.00
C ARG A 86 -5.38 -3.80 9.83
N TRP A 87 -5.31 -3.58 11.12
CA TRP A 87 -5.14 -4.62 12.13
C TRP A 87 -6.36 -5.55 12.26
N GLY A 88 -7.49 -5.20 11.66
CA GLY A 88 -8.71 -6.01 11.68
C GLY A 88 -9.40 -6.01 13.05
N ASN A 89 -9.98 -7.15 13.44
CA ASN A 89 -10.63 -7.29 14.74
C ASN A 89 -9.57 -7.36 15.87
N PRO A 90 -9.55 -6.43 16.83
CA PRO A 90 -8.53 -6.37 17.89
C PRO A 90 -8.41 -7.65 18.74
N ASN A 91 -9.48 -8.44 18.84
CA ASN A 91 -9.53 -9.63 19.68
C ASN A 91 -8.86 -10.86 19.04
N ASN A 92 -8.74 -10.89 17.71
CA ASN A 92 -8.26 -12.06 16.95
C ASN A 92 -6.99 -11.75 16.14
N MET A 93 -6.36 -10.62 16.42
CA MET A 93 -5.18 -10.18 15.70
C MET A 93 -3.92 -10.85 16.23
N PHE A 94 -3.11 -11.34 15.29
CA PHE A 94 -1.78 -11.80 15.61
C PHE A 94 -0.86 -10.61 15.89
N LYS A 95 -0.29 -10.55 17.10
CA LYS A 95 0.52 -9.43 17.58
C LYS A 95 1.67 -9.89 18.47
N LEU A 96 2.73 -9.12 18.52
CA LEU A 96 3.86 -9.36 19.40
C LEU A 96 3.47 -9.03 20.85
N LEU A 97 3.67 -10.01 21.71
CA LEU A 97 3.45 -9.95 23.15
C LEU A 97 4.70 -10.48 23.85
N GLN A 98 4.93 -10.08 25.09
CA GLN A 98 6.05 -10.61 25.87
C GLN A 98 5.98 -12.14 26.00
N THR A 99 4.77 -12.70 26.02
CA THR A 99 4.52 -14.15 26.13
C THR A 99 4.86 -14.95 24.88
N ASN A 100 4.82 -14.35 23.69
CA ASN A 100 5.07 -15.04 22.42
C ASN A 100 6.40 -14.66 21.75
N GLU A 101 7.17 -13.75 22.35
CA GLU A 101 8.47 -13.30 21.84
C GLU A 101 9.40 -14.47 21.51
N GLY A 102 9.56 -15.42 22.44
CA GLY A 102 10.44 -16.57 22.25
C GLY A 102 10.04 -17.42 21.05
N GLN A 103 8.74 -17.66 20.86
CA GLN A 103 8.22 -18.38 19.69
C GLN A 103 8.47 -17.59 18.40
N MET A 104 8.23 -16.28 18.41
CA MET A 104 8.48 -15.41 17.26
C MET A 104 9.97 -15.38 16.88
N LYS A 105 10.87 -15.40 17.85
CA LYS A 105 12.33 -15.49 17.61
C LYS A 105 12.78 -16.85 17.08
N GLN A 106 12.14 -17.94 17.53
CA GLN A 106 12.39 -19.30 17.05
C GLN A 106 11.86 -19.53 15.63
N GLY A 107 10.82 -18.79 15.24
CA GLY A 107 10.22 -18.86 13.93
C GLY A 107 8.76 -19.31 13.99
N ILE A 108 7.89 -18.62 13.26
CA ILE A 108 6.48 -19.00 13.07
C ILE A 108 6.21 -19.35 11.63
N SER A 109 5.46 -20.43 11.40
CA SER A 109 5.04 -20.80 10.06
C SER A 109 4.03 -19.79 9.50
N PRO A 110 4.16 -19.33 8.23
CA PRO A 110 3.26 -18.36 7.63
C PRO A 110 1.78 -18.74 7.74
N GLU A 111 1.44 -20.03 7.69
CA GLU A 111 0.04 -20.50 7.75
C GLU A 111 -0.69 -20.11 9.04
N HIS A 112 0.04 -19.81 10.12
CA HIS A 112 -0.51 -19.35 11.40
C HIS A 112 -0.69 -17.82 11.45
N LEU A 113 -0.24 -17.10 10.42
CA LEU A 113 -0.33 -15.66 10.33
C LEU A 113 -1.53 -15.23 9.45
N PRO A 114 -2.06 -14.01 9.66
CA PRO A 114 -3.01 -13.41 8.73
C PRO A 114 -2.54 -13.46 7.27
N LYS A 115 -3.50 -13.61 6.35
CA LYS A 115 -3.22 -13.76 4.92
C LYS A 115 -2.38 -12.61 4.35
N THR A 116 -2.59 -11.38 4.82
CA THR A 116 -1.77 -10.22 4.46
C THR A 116 -0.28 -10.43 4.78
N PHE A 117 0.07 -10.97 5.96
CA PHE A 117 1.46 -11.20 6.34
C PHE A 117 2.09 -12.32 5.52
N GLN A 118 1.32 -13.36 5.19
CA GLN A 118 1.75 -14.44 4.29
C GLN A 118 2.10 -13.90 2.90
N ASP A 119 1.20 -13.11 2.32
CA ASP A 119 1.39 -12.57 0.97
C ASP A 119 2.55 -11.56 0.95
N VAL A 120 2.69 -10.74 1.98
CA VAL A 120 3.81 -9.80 2.12
C VAL A 120 5.15 -10.54 2.25
N ALA A 121 5.22 -11.60 3.04
CA ALA A 121 6.41 -12.44 3.13
C ALA A 121 6.76 -13.06 1.77
N SER A 122 5.75 -13.56 1.05
CA SER A 122 5.91 -14.10 -0.31
C SER A 122 6.38 -13.04 -1.30
N LEU A 123 5.83 -11.82 -1.24
CA LEU A 123 6.24 -10.69 -2.07
C LEU A 123 7.72 -10.36 -1.86
N LEU A 124 8.14 -10.17 -0.60
CA LEU A 124 9.53 -9.84 -0.29
C LEU A 124 10.50 -10.93 -0.75
N ARG A 125 10.17 -12.20 -0.52
CA ARG A 125 10.98 -13.34 -0.98
C ARG A 125 11.16 -13.33 -2.49
N GLN A 126 10.08 -13.07 -3.23
CA GLN A 126 10.13 -13.01 -4.70
C GLN A 126 10.91 -11.81 -5.22
N LEU A 127 10.85 -10.66 -4.52
CA LEU A 127 11.64 -9.46 -4.81
C LEU A 127 13.11 -9.55 -4.33
N GLY A 128 13.51 -10.64 -3.66
CA GLY A 128 14.86 -10.81 -3.11
C GLY A 128 15.15 -9.99 -1.84
N TYR A 129 14.14 -9.52 -1.13
CA TYR A 129 14.28 -8.79 0.14
C TYR A 129 13.99 -9.67 1.36
N ARG A 130 14.62 -9.33 2.48
CA ARG A 130 14.66 -10.16 3.69
C ARG A 130 13.88 -9.58 4.87
N TYR A 131 13.94 -8.28 5.07
CA TYR A 131 13.47 -7.67 6.31
C TYR A 131 12.24 -6.81 6.08
N ILE A 132 11.26 -6.96 6.96
CA ILE A 132 10.09 -6.10 7.02
C ILE A 132 9.74 -5.71 8.45
N TRP A 133 9.44 -4.44 8.65
CA TRP A 133 8.87 -3.94 9.88
C TRP A 133 7.34 -3.89 9.75
N ILE A 134 6.67 -4.52 10.72
CA ILE A 134 5.22 -4.54 10.84
C ILE A 134 4.92 -4.13 12.28
N ASP A 135 4.22 -3.02 12.48
CA ASP A 135 3.90 -2.43 13.77
C ASP A 135 3.39 -3.46 14.80
N SER A 136 2.39 -4.25 14.42
CA SER A 136 1.79 -5.28 15.27
C SER A 136 2.75 -6.41 15.63
N LEU A 137 3.82 -6.64 14.85
CA LEU A 137 4.80 -7.72 15.06
C LEU A 137 6.18 -7.25 15.53
N SER A 138 6.45 -5.95 15.49
CA SER A 138 7.76 -5.36 15.79
C SER A 138 7.74 -4.49 17.05
N ILE A 139 6.55 -4.23 17.59
CA ILE A 139 6.31 -3.47 18.83
C ILE A 139 5.60 -4.38 19.83
N PHE A 140 6.06 -4.40 21.08
CA PHE A 140 5.34 -5.11 22.14
C PHE A 140 4.01 -4.42 22.44
N GLN A 141 2.90 -5.08 22.14
CA GLN A 141 1.55 -4.50 22.30
C GLN A 141 1.04 -4.52 23.75
N ASP A 142 1.73 -5.23 24.63
CA ASP A 142 1.45 -5.38 26.05
C ASP A 142 2.51 -4.71 26.95
N LYS A 143 3.37 -3.85 26.39
CA LYS A 143 4.44 -3.16 27.12
C LYS A 143 4.43 -1.65 26.80
N PRO A 144 3.79 -0.82 27.64
CA PRO A 144 3.60 0.61 27.35
C PRO A 144 4.89 1.38 27.08
N GLU A 145 5.97 1.09 27.81
CA GLU A 145 7.25 1.81 27.64
C GLU A 145 7.94 1.45 26.33
N ASP A 146 7.72 0.24 25.82
CA ASP A 146 8.23 -0.18 24.52
C ASP A 146 7.39 0.43 23.39
N TRP A 147 6.06 0.35 23.54
CA TRP A 147 5.13 0.97 22.60
C TRP A 147 5.44 2.46 22.39
N GLN A 148 5.63 3.22 23.47
CA GLN A 148 5.93 4.64 23.37
C GLN A 148 7.25 4.91 22.62
N LYS A 149 8.30 4.15 22.92
CA LYS A 149 9.62 4.30 22.25
C LYS A 149 9.55 4.01 20.76
N GLU A 150 8.81 2.96 20.39
CA GLU A 150 8.63 2.60 18.98
C GLU A 150 7.75 3.61 18.25
N ALA A 151 6.67 4.07 18.89
CA ALA A 151 5.81 5.13 18.36
C ALA A 151 6.60 6.42 18.06
N ASP A 152 7.44 6.85 19.01
CA ASP A 152 8.32 8.02 18.84
C ASP A 152 9.32 7.84 17.68
N SER A 153 9.65 6.59 17.33
CA SER A 153 10.58 6.24 16.26
C SER A 153 9.90 5.97 14.90
N MET A 154 8.56 5.92 14.83
CA MET A 154 7.83 5.54 13.61
C MET A 154 8.21 6.41 12.40
N THR A 155 8.37 7.72 12.60
CA THR A 155 8.82 8.63 11.54
C THR A 155 10.15 8.17 10.93
N SER A 156 11.13 7.84 11.77
CA SER A 156 12.43 7.35 11.32
C SER A 156 12.33 5.96 10.68
N ILE A 157 11.47 5.08 11.20
CA ILE A 157 11.24 3.74 10.66
C ILE A 157 10.69 3.80 9.23
N TYR A 158 9.62 4.55 8.98
CA TYR A 158 9.03 4.62 7.64
C TYR A 158 9.92 5.40 6.67
N ARG A 159 10.56 6.47 7.12
CA ARG A 159 11.43 7.29 6.27
C ARG A 159 12.69 6.57 5.78
N ASN A 160 13.25 5.69 6.60
CA ASN A 160 14.46 4.92 6.26
C ASN A 160 14.16 3.56 5.63
N SER A 161 12.88 3.20 5.48
CA SER A 161 12.52 1.96 4.76
C SER A 161 12.82 2.11 3.27
N LEU A 162 13.15 0.99 2.62
CA LEU A 162 13.33 0.93 1.17
C LEU A 162 12.01 1.22 0.44
N CYS A 163 10.92 0.64 0.94
CA CYS A 163 9.58 0.86 0.44
C CYS A 163 8.55 0.44 1.48
N ASN A 164 7.44 1.18 1.53
CA ASN A 164 6.26 0.81 2.28
C ASN A 164 5.28 0.03 1.40
N ILE A 165 4.69 -1.04 1.93
CA ILE A 165 3.56 -1.73 1.32
C ILE A 165 2.29 -1.20 1.96
N SER A 166 1.38 -0.68 1.15
CA SER A 166 0.06 -0.24 1.59
C SER A 166 -0.99 -1.26 1.18
N ALA A 167 -1.49 -2.02 2.16
CA ALA A 167 -2.46 -3.10 1.96
C ALA A 167 -3.91 -2.57 2.01
N ILE A 168 -4.29 -1.77 1.00
CA ILE A 168 -5.60 -1.10 0.95
C ILE A 168 -6.74 -2.12 0.81
N SER A 169 -6.59 -3.13 -0.04
CA SER A 169 -7.69 -4.07 -0.31
C SER A 169 -8.08 -4.92 0.91
N SER A 170 -7.11 -5.42 1.68
CA SER A 170 -7.35 -6.18 2.91
C SER A 170 -7.95 -5.32 4.05
N SER A 171 -8.04 -4.01 3.87
CA SER A 171 -8.68 -3.11 4.85
C SER A 171 -10.21 -3.22 4.87
N TYR A 172 -10.81 -3.65 3.76
CA TYR A 172 -12.26 -3.83 3.64
C TYR A 172 -12.71 -5.23 4.07
N ASP A 173 -11.82 -6.22 3.94
CA ASP A 173 -12.08 -7.62 4.27
C ASP A 173 -10.80 -8.28 4.78
N THR A 174 -10.77 -8.60 6.07
CA THR A 174 -9.59 -9.22 6.71
C THR A 174 -9.37 -10.67 6.31
N SER A 175 -10.34 -11.30 5.62
CA SER A 175 -10.15 -12.61 5.00
C SER A 175 -9.34 -12.52 3.69
N GLN A 176 -9.23 -11.31 3.13
CA GLN A 176 -8.45 -11.02 1.93
C GLN A 176 -7.03 -10.62 2.26
N GLY A 177 -6.12 -11.06 1.41
CA GLY A 177 -4.69 -10.77 1.50
C GLY A 177 -4.28 -9.56 0.67
N LEU A 178 -3.00 -9.55 0.36
CA LEU A 178 -2.41 -8.58 -0.56
C LEU A 178 -2.72 -8.96 -2.01
N PHE A 179 -2.73 -10.25 -2.31
CA PHE A 179 -2.82 -10.81 -3.66
C PHE A 179 -4.24 -11.14 -4.09
N ASN A 180 -5.12 -10.14 -4.05
CA ASN A 180 -6.50 -10.34 -4.48
C ASN A 180 -6.60 -10.52 -6.00
N ASP A 181 -7.65 -11.24 -6.40
CA ASP A 181 -8.01 -11.34 -7.80
C ASP A 181 -8.66 -10.04 -8.28
N ARG A 182 -8.29 -9.60 -9.47
CA ARG A 182 -8.80 -8.41 -10.13
C ARG A 182 -10.18 -8.72 -10.68
N TYR A 183 -11.20 -8.19 -10.02
CA TYR A 183 -12.59 -8.35 -10.46
C TYR A 183 -12.93 -7.53 -11.73
N SER A 184 -12.08 -6.57 -12.10
CA SER A 184 -12.28 -5.73 -13.30
C SER A 184 -11.43 -6.23 -14.47
N HIS A 185 -12.05 -6.32 -15.66
CA HIS A 185 -11.30 -6.59 -16.89
C HIS A 185 -10.20 -5.52 -17.05
N PRO A 186 -8.96 -5.87 -17.45
CA PRO A 186 -7.86 -4.90 -17.62
C PRO A 186 -8.20 -3.66 -18.47
N ARG A 187 -9.16 -3.78 -19.40
CA ARG A 187 -9.66 -2.67 -20.24
C ARG A 187 -10.49 -1.63 -19.49
N LEU A 188 -10.95 -1.95 -18.28
CA LEU A 188 -11.71 -1.07 -17.39
C LEU A 188 -10.82 -0.44 -16.31
N LEU A 189 -9.54 -0.77 -16.30
CA LEU A 189 -8.59 -0.09 -15.44
C LEU A 189 -8.22 1.23 -16.08
N TYR A 190 -8.47 2.31 -15.35
CA TYR A 190 -8.08 3.64 -15.76
C TYR A 190 -6.88 4.08 -14.91
N PRO A 191 -5.94 4.86 -15.49
CA PRO A 191 -4.99 5.62 -14.68
C PRO A 191 -5.81 6.64 -13.88
N MET A 192 -6.24 6.26 -12.69
CA MET A 192 -6.89 7.18 -11.79
C MET A 192 -5.80 8.07 -11.19
N SER A 193 -5.90 9.38 -11.40
CA SER A 193 -5.30 10.33 -10.47
C SER A 193 -5.98 10.08 -9.12
N PHE A 194 -5.27 9.52 -8.15
CA PHE A 194 -5.80 9.45 -6.79
C PHE A 194 -6.09 10.88 -6.34
N ASN A 195 -7.37 11.28 -6.36
CA ASN A 195 -7.80 12.55 -5.82
C ASN A 195 -7.95 12.35 -4.32
N PHE A 196 -6.83 12.53 -3.61
CA PHE A 196 -6.64 12.09 -2.22
C PHE A 196 -7.56 12.78 -1.20
N GLU A 197 -8.19 13.90 -1.56
CA GLU A 197 -9.21 14.53 -0.70
C GLU A 197 -10.50 13.71 -0.60
N ARG A 198 -10.85 12.91 -1.62
CA ARG A 198 -12.15 12.21 -1.67
C ARG A 198 -12.17 10.86 -0.93
N TYR A 199 -11.01 10.27 -0.67
CA TYR A 199 -10.86 9.09 0.19
C TYR A 199 -10.51 9.42 1.64
N SER A 200 -10.73 10.69 2.04
CA SER A 200 -10.97 11.09 3.43
C SER A 200 -12.27 10.47 3.99
N MET A 201 -12.46 9.17 3.78
CA MET A 201 -13.52 8.40 4.42
C MET A 201 -13.03 8.01 5.80
N SER A 202 -13.30 8.91 6.74
CA SER A 202 -12.98 8.83 8.16
C SER A 202 -11.49 8.81 8.43
N GLY A 203 -11.01 9.79 9.21
CA GLY A 203 -9.63 9.81 9.67
C GLY A 203 -9.18 8.50 10.31
N THR A 204 -7.88 8.42 10.56
CA THR A 204 -7.11 7.43 11.35
C THR A 204 -6.09 6.65 10.50
N ILE A 205 -4.80 6.99 10.70
CA ILE A 205 -3.54 6.24 10.44
C ILE A 205 -2.97 6.21 9.00
N TRP A 206 -3.78 6.06 7.94
CA TRP A 206 -3.26 5.79 6.59
C TRP A 206 -2.45 6.90 5.91
N ASN A 207 -2.73 8.15 6.29
CA ASN A 207 -2.08 9.30 5.68
C ASN A 207 -0.66 9.48 6.22
N GLU A 208 -0.45 9.24 7.52
CA GLU A 208 0.82 9.56 8.19
C GLU A 208 1.94 8.64 7.69
N GLU A 209 1.77 7.32 7.76
CA GLU A 209 2.77 6.33 7.33
C GLU A 209 3.14 6.44 5.84
N ARG A 210 2.17 6.82 5.00
CA ARG A 210 2.37 7.08 3.57
C ARG A 210 3.30 8.27 3.34
N PHE A 211 3.04 9.41 3.98
CA PHE A 211 3.85 10.62 3.81
C PHE A 211 5.27 10.49 4.39
N LEU A 212 5.46 9.57 5.34
CA LEU A 212 6.75 9.30 5.94
C LEU A 212 7.68 8.50 5.02
N SER A 213 7.13 7.68 4.11
CA SER A 213 7.91 6.76 3.27
C SER A 213 8.34 7.42 1.96
N SER A 214 9.59 7.22 1.55
CA SER A 214 10.08 7.75 0.27
C SER A 214 9.46 7.06 -0.95
N ARG A 215 9.01 5.82 -0.77
CA ARG A 215 8.42 4.94 -1.78
C ARG A 215 7.27 4.16 -1.15
N VAL A 216 6.18 4.02 -1.88
CA VAL A 216 5.00 3.26 -1.47
C VAL A 216 4.48 2.44 -2.65
N VAL A 217 4.26 1.15 -2.41
CA VAL A 217 3.50 0.28 -3.31
C VAL A 217 2.13 0.02 -2.71
N HIS A 218 1.08 0.42 -3.41
CA HIS A 218 -0.29 0.25 -2.96
C HIS A 218 -0.92 -0.96 -3.64
N PHE A 219 -1.38 -1.92 -2.84
CA PHE A 219 -2.22 -3.02 -3.30
C PHE A 219 -3.68 -2.66 -3.04
N ALA A 220 -4.31 -2.06 -4.05
CA ALA A 220 -5.73 -1.72 -4.02
C ALA A 220 -6.59 -2.89 -4.52
N CYS A 221 -7.91 -2.72 -4.52
CA CYS A 221 -8.84 -3.77 -4.96
C CYS A 221 -8.81 -4.06 -6.46
N ASN A 222 -8.32 -3.12 -7.28
CA ASN A 222 -8.35 -3.23 -8.74
C ASN A 222 -6.95 -3.41 -9.36
N GLN A 223 -5.96 -2.68 -8.85
CA GLN A 223 -4.58 -2.77 -9.31
C GLN A 223 -3.55 -2.33 -8.28
N VAL A 224 -2.30 -2.60 -8.61
CA VAL A 224 -1.13 -2.12 -7.91
C VAL A 224 -0.77 -0.73 -8.42
N TYR A 225 -0.48 0.16 -7.49
CA TYR A 225 0.01 1.50 -7.76
C TYR A 225 1.37 1.69 -7.11
N TRP A 226 2.18 2.54 -7.70
CA TRP A 226 3.46 2.97 -7.17
C TRP A 226 3.43 4.47 -6.96
N GLU A 227 3.97 4.88 -5.82
CA GLU A 227 4.22 6.27 -5.49
C GLU A 227 5.63 6.42 -4.94
N CYS A 228 6.28 7.51 -5.32
CA CYS A 228 7.50 7.99 -4.69
C CYS A 228 7.49 9.51 -4.77
N LEU A 229 8.49 10.16 -4.16
CA LEU A 229 8.58 11.63 -4.07
C LEU A 229 8.65 12.37 -5.41
N GLN A 230 8.77 11.67 -6.55
CA GLN A 230 8.88 12.28 -7.89
C GLN A 230 7.95 11.68 -8.93
N ALA A 231 7.24 10.59 -8.63
CA ALA A 231 6.45 9.90 -9.62
C ALA A 231 5.36 9.04 -8.99
N THR A 232 4.21 9.03 -9.66
CA THR A 232 3.15 8.04 -9.47
C THR A 232 3.05 7.18 -10.74
N ARG A 233 2.81 5.88 -10.56
CA ARG A 233 2.58 4.90 -11.65
C ARG A 233 1.45 3.96 -11.26
N CYS A 234 0.84 3.32 -12.24
CA CYS A 234 -0.08 2.21 -12.03
C CYS A 234 0.15 1.13 -13.08
N GLU A 235 -0.37 -0.06 -12.83
CA GLU A 235 -0.22 -1.17 -13.77
C GLU A 235 -0.89 -0.94 -15.13
N ALA A 236 -2.00 -0.20 -15.16
CA ALA A 236 -2.69 0.18 -16.40
C ALA A 236 -1.92 1.24 -17.22
N ASP A 237 -1.02 2.01 -16.60
CA ASP A 237 -0.16 3.00 -17.26
C ASP A 237 1.25 2.98 -16.66
N PRO A 238 2.03 1.91 -16.92
CA PRO A 238 3.30 1.69 -16.24
C PRO A 238 4.37 2.72 -16.63
N GLY A 239 4.22 3.37 -17.79
CA GLY A 239 5.12 4.41 -18.29
C GLY A 239 4.66 5.84 -17.97
N ASN A 240 3.51 6.01 -17.31
CA ASN A 240 2.85 7.31 -17.15
C ASN A 240 2.67 8.04 -18.49
N GLN A 241 2.42 7.27 -19.56
CA GLN A 241 2.29 7.78 -20.92
C GLN A 241 0.89 8.31 -21.18
N LEU A 242 -0.10 7.82 -20.45
CA LEU A 242 -1.45 8.25 -20.65
C LEU A 242 -1.59 9.70 -20.19
N ALA A 243 -1.03 10.15 -19.05
CA ALA A 243 -1.11 11.56 -18.58
C ALA A 243 -2.50 12.23 -18.77
N LEU A 244 -3.54 11.41 -18.93
CA LEU A 244 -4.83 11.75 -19.47
C LEU A 244 -5.71 11.73 -18.24
N LEU A 245 -6.06 12.94 -17.80
CA LEU A 245 -7.00 13.33 -16.74
C LEU A 245 -6.41 14.29 -15.69
N ASN A 246 -5.32 15.03 -16.00
CA ASN A 246 -4.98 16.20 -15.19
C ASN A 246 -6.01 17.36 -15.37
N ASP A 247 -6.86 17.32 -16.40
CA ASP A 247 -7.82 18.38 -16.74
C ASP A 247 -9.25 17.86 -17.02
N ILE A 248 -9.81 17.01 -16.15
CA ILE A 248 -11.28 16.95 -16.06
C ILE A 248 -11.67 17.53 -14.71
N ASP A 249 -12.15 18.78 -14.74
CA ASP A 249 -13.04 19.32 -13.74
C ASP A 249 -14.19 18.32 -13.56
N ILE A 250 -14.14 17.55 -12.48
CA ILE A 250 -15.25 16.70 -12.07
C ILE A 250 -16.32 17.66 -11.53
N LEU A 251 -17.17 18.16 -12.44
CA LEU A 251 -18.43 18.80 -12.08
C LEU A 251 -19.15 17.88 -11.07
N PRO A 252 -19.61 18.40 -9.92
CA PRO A 252 -20.25 17.58 -8.92
C PRO A 252 -21.49 16.94 -9.53
N LEU A 253 -21.52 15.61 -9.60
CA LEU A 253 -22.75 14.87 -9.84
C LEU A 253 -23.68 15.13 -8.65
N GLY A 254 -24.49 16.18 -8.80
CA GLY A 254 -25.58 16.51 -7.91
C GLY A 254 -26.51 15.33 -7.79
N SER A 255 -26.93 15.12 -6.55
CA SER A 255 -28.07 14.32 -6.13
C SER A 255 -29.21 14.27 -7.16
N GLY A 256 -29.51 13.06 -7.63
CA GLY A 256 -30.86 12.60 -7.97
C GLY A 256 -31.59 13.25 -9.14
N SER A 257 -31.71 12.52 -10.26
CA SER A 257 -33.01 12.05 -10.77
C SER A 257 -32.89 11.43 -12.16
N ILE A 258 -33.18 10.14 -12.21
CA ILE A 258 -34.06 9.44 -13.17
C ILE A 258 -34.21 10.09 -14.56
N TYR A 259 -33.73 9.34 -15.57
CA TYR A 259 -34.15 9.37 -16.96
C TYR A 259 -35.56 9.98 -17.19
N LYS A 260 -35.62 11.10 -17.91
CA LYS A 260 -36.78 11.44 -18.73
C LYS A 260 -36.33 11.75 -20.15
N LYS A 261 -36.78 10.90 -21.08
CA LYS A 261 -36.65 11.10 -22.53
C LYS A 261 -37.21 12.47 -22.94
N PRO A 262 -36.62 13.16 -23.94
CA PRO A 262 -37.23 14.36 -24.49
C PRO A 262 -38.45 14.00 -25.35
N VAL A 263 -39.59 14.60 -25.04
CA VAL A 263 -40.77 14.68 -25.93
C VAL A 263 -40.63 15.98 -26.74
N PRO A 264 -40.84 15.97 -28.07
CA PRO A 264 -40.63 17.15 -28.90
C PRO A 264 -41.72 18.21 -28.68
N ALA A 265 -41.28 19.47 -28.69
CA ALA A 265 -42.09 20.65 -28.46
C ALA A 265 -43.10 20.92 -29.58
N GLN A 266 -44.28 21.41 -29.20
CA GLN A 266 -45.21 22.17 -30.05
C GLN A 266 -45.79 23.35 -29.25
N PRO A 267 -46.19 24.45 -29.92
CA PRO A 267 -46.06 25.80 -29.39
C PRO A 267 -47.40 26.45 -28.99
N GLY A 268 -47.35 27.42 -28.09
CA GLY A 268 -48.22 28.59 -28.18
C GLY A 268 -48.98 29.02 -26.93
N HIS A 269 -49.06 30.34 -26.83
CA HIS A 269 -50.03 31.17 -26.14
C HIS A 269 -49.81 31.63 -24.68
N LYS A 270 -49.62 32.96 -24.63
CA LYS A 270 -49.67 33.92 -23.52
C LYS A 270 -50.96 33.77 -22.70
N SER A 271 -50.92 34.17 -21.42
CA SER A 271 -51.75 35.27 -20.86
C SER A 271 -51.99 35.21 -19.33
N LEU A 272 -51.66 36.33 -18.67
CA LEU A 272 -52.37 37.09 -17.60
C LEU A 272 -52.84 36.44 -16.27
N ALA A 273 -52.34 37.04 -15.18
CA ALA A 273 -53.06 37.74 -14.09
C ALA A 273 -53.99 37.01 -13.09
N GLY A 274 -53.97 37.52 -11.84
CA GLY A 274 -55.09 37.49 -10.87
C GLY A 274 -54.85 36.59 -9.63
N ILE A 275 -54.53 37.11 -8.44
CA ILE A 275 -55.41 37.73 -7.41
C ILE A 275 -56.06 36.71 -6.43
N SER A 276 -55.75 36.90 -5.13
CA SER A 276 -56.50 36.63 -3.88
C SER A 276 -57.03 35.20 -3.60
N ARG A 277 -57.06 34.68 -2.37
CA ARG A 277 -57.10 35.24 -1.01
C ARG A 277 -56.24 34.42 -0.06
#